data_AF-A0A2E8IFX2-F1
#
_entry.id   AF-A0A2E8IFX2-F1
#
_cell.length_a   1.000
_cell.length_b   1.000
_cell.length_c   1.000
_cell.angle_alpha   90.00
_cell.angle_beta   90.00
_cell.angle_gamma   90.00
#
_symmetry.space_group_name_H-M   'P 1'
#
loop_
_entity.id
_entity.type
_entity.pdbx_description
1 polymer ?
#
loop_
_entity_poly.entity_id
_entity_poly.type
_entity_poly.pdbx_seq_one_letter_code
_entity_poly.pdbx_strand_id
1 'polypeptide(L)'
;MDVLKLLELDPVDVKGHLAVWNGIENPLETFFDGRFEQWQQAQTKRNFGRNYIVSLIKLPGVCQWLFVGVYLSKGISSSSSDGKCHYYDTELTSIGESLIGRLVVHFKRTGRNSYPTGETLSGRATIHSILPEPMAFQDFSDF
;
A
#
# COMPACT_ATOMS: atom_id res chain seq x y z
N MET A 1 15.96 -1.28 9.65
CA MET A 1 15.24 -2.57 9.77
C MET A 1 14.34 -2.75 8.56
N ASP A 2 14.18 -3.97 8.06
CA ASP A 2 13.35 -4.32 6.90
C ASP A 2 11.86 -4.41 7.32
N VAL A 3 10.97 -3.82 6.52
CA VAL A 3 9.52 -3.80 6.78
C VAL A 3 8.90 -5.19 6.71
N LEU A 4 9.29 -6.04 5.76
CA LEU A 4 8.70 -7.38 5.66
C LEU A 4 9.10 -8.26 6.84
N LYS A 5 10.32 -8.07 7.36
CA LYS A 5 10.76 -8.74 8.59
C LYS A 5 10.01 -8.24 9.83
N LEU A 6 9.71 -6.94 9.90
CA LEU A 6 8.89 -6.39 10.97
C LEU A 6 7.47 -6.97 10.97
N LEU A 7 6.90 -7.17 9.78
CA LEU A 7 5.55 -7.69 9.58
C LEU A 7 5.49 -9.23 9.57
N GLU A 8 6.64 -9.91 9.73
CA GLU A 8 6.75 -11.38 9.68
C GLU A 8 6.16 -12.00 8.40
N LEU A 9 6.31 -11.33 7.26
CA LEU A 9 5.79 -11.77 5.97
C LEU A 9 6.89 -12.40 5.10
N ASP A 10 6.58 -13.53 4.46
CA ASP A 10 7.44 -14.10 3.41
C ASP A 10 7.36 -13.23 2.14
N PRO A 11 8.50 -12.74 1.62
CA PRO A 11 8.56 -12.00 0.36
C PRO A 11 7.85 -12.68 -0.83
N VAL A 12 7.80 -14.02 -0.90
CA VAL A 12 7.17 -14.72 -2.04
C VAL A 12 5.66 -14.60 -2.05
N ASP A 13 5.05 -14.35 -0.88
CA ASP A 13 3.61 -14.22 -0.71
C ASP A 13 3.12 -12.77 -0.80
N VAL A 14 4.06 -11.82 -0.95
CA VAL A 14 3.75 -10.38 -0.91
C VAL A 14 3.79 -9.74 -2.28
N LYS A 15 2.80 -8.89 -2.52
CA LYS A 15 2.83 -7.83 -3.52
C LYS A 15 2.85 -6.47 -2.82
N GLY A 16 3.70 -5.55 -3.26
CA GLY A 16 3.62 -4.17 -2.82
C GLY A 16 2.61 -3.38 -3.64
N HIS A 17 1.92 -2.44 -2.99
CA HIS A 17 1.12 -1.42 -3.65
C HIS A 17 1.65 -0.04 -3.25
N LEU A 18 2.34 0.62 -4.18
CA LEU A 18 2.85 1.98 -4.02
C LEU A 18 1.83 2.98 -4.58
N ALA A 19 0.89 3.35 -3.73
CA ALA A 19 -0.19 4.27 -4.08
C ALA A 19 0.34 5.70 -4.27
N VAL A 20 0.06 6.26 -5.43
CA VAL A 20 0.38 7.64 -5.82
C VAL A 20 -0.88 8.27 -6.41
N TRP A 21 -0.96 9.60 -6.45
CA TRP A 21 -2.06 10.30 -7.11
C TRP A 21 -2.27 9.76 -8.53
N ASN A 22 -3.50 9.35 -8.82
CA ASN A 22 -3.85 8.73 -10.11
C ASN A 22 -4.32 9.76 -11.16
N GLY A 23 -4.26 11.06 -10.84
CA GLY A 23 -4.79 12.15 -11.66
C GLY A 23 -6.22 12.55 -11.32
N ILE A 24 -6.89 11.82 -10.42
CA ILE A 24 -8.30 12.02 -10.04
C ILE A 24 -8.43 12.08 -8.52
N GLU A 25 -8.06 11.00 -7.82
CA GLU A 25 -8.17 10.86 -6.36
C GLU A 25 -6.78 10.77 -5.72
N ASN A 26 -6.60 11.48 -4.61
CA ASN A 26 -5.41 11.36 -3.77
C ASN A 26 -5.55 10.14 -2.85
N PRO A 27 -4.63 9.15 -2.90
CA PRO A 27 -4.73 7.97 -2.04
C PRO A 27 -4.74 8.31 -0.54
N LEU A 28 -4.09 9.39 -0.11
CA LEU A 28 -4.14 9.83 1.29
C LEU A 28 -5.55 10.25 1.69
N GLU A 29 -6.24 11.05 0.88
CA GLU A 29 -7.63 11.45 1.12
C GLU A 29 -8.53 10.21 1.20
N THR A 30 -8.37 9.25 0.28
CA THR A 30 -9.14 8.00 0.34
C THR A 30 -8.87 7.20 1.62
N PHE A 31 -7.65 7.23 2.15
CA PHE A 31 -7.30 6.58 3.41
C PHE A 31 -7.97 7.27 4.59
N PHE A 32 -7.92 8.60 4.65
CA PHE A 32 -8.60 9.37 5.70
C PHE A 32 -10.11 9.26 5.68
N ASP A 33 -10.70 9.12 4.48
CA ASP A 33 -12.13 8.89 4.30
C ASP A 33 -12.55 7.44 4.61
N GLY A 34 -11.62 6.54 4.95
CA GLY A 34 -11.91 5.12 5.17
C GLY A 34 -12.28 4.37 3.89
N ARG A 35 -11.95 4.92 2.71
CA ARG A 35 -12.27 4.39 1.37
C ARG A 35 -11.08 3.77 0.64
N PHE A 36 -9.89 3.73 1.26
CA PHE A 36 -8.66 3.30 0.59
C PHE A 36 -8.74 1.85 0.10
N GLU A 37 -9.38 0.97 0.85
CA GLU A 37 -9.54 -0.42 0.42
C GLU A 37 -10.31 -0.50 -0.90
N GLN A 38 -11.48 0.12 -0.98
CA GLN A 38 -12.31 0.14 -2.19
C GLN A 38 -11.57 0.78 -3.36
N TRP A 39 -10.80 1.84 -3.08
CA TRP A 39 -9.95 2.48 -4.08
C TRP A 39 -8.86 1.54 -4.61
N GLN A 40 -8.19 0.82 -3.72
CA GLN A 40 -7.16 -0.17 -4.05
C GLN A 40 -7.71 -1.34 -4.88
N GLN A 41 -8.93 -1.80 -4.59
CA GLN A 41 -9.53 -2.97 -5.24
C GLN A 41 -9.64 -2.82 -6.75
N ALA A 42 -9.83 -1.60 -7.26
CA ALA A 42 -9.90 -1.30 -8.68
C ALA A 42 -8.51 -1.27 -9.34
N GLN A 43 -8.25 -2.21 -10.25
CA GLN A 43 -6.95 -2.38 -10.88
C GLN A 43 -7.07 -2.50 -12.40
N THR A 44 -6.28 -1.73 -13.16
CA THR A 44 -6.26 -1.82 -14.64
C THR A 44 -5.46 -3.00 -15.18
N LYS A 45 -4.77 -3.73 -14.29
CA LYS A 45 -3.97 -4.92 -14.58
C LYS A 45 -4.14 -5.93 -13.45
N ARG A 46 -3.72 -7.16 -13.67
CA ARG A 46 -3.75 -8.22 -12.65
C ARG A 46 -2.59 -8.07 -11.66
N ASN A 47 -2.61 -7.03 -10.82
CA ASN A 47 -1.47 -6.66 -9.99
C ASN A 47 -1.38 -7.48 -8.68
N PHE A 48 -2.50 -7.87 -8.08
CA PHE A 48 -2.54 -8.57 -6.78
C PHE A 48 -2.59 -10.10 -6.96
N GLY A 49 -1.59 -10.65 -7.65
CA GLY A 49 -1.47 -12.10 -7.88
C GLY A 49 -0.80 -12.88 -6.74
N ARG A 50 -0.71 -12.30 -5.53
CA ARG A 50 -0.07 -12.88 -4.34
C ARG A 50 -1.03 -12.81 -3.16
N ASN A 51 -0.80 -13.63 -2.14
CA ASN A 51 -1.69 -13.75 -0.99
C ASN A 51 -1.84 -12.42 -0.23
N TYR A 52 -0.74 -11.68 -0.05
CA TYR A 52 -0.74 -10.44 0.72
C TYR A 52 -0.40 -9.23 -0.14
N ILE A 53 -1.04 -8.11 0.15
CA ILE A 53 -0.76 -6.80 -0.41
C ILE A 53 -0.23 -5.91 0.72
N VAL A 54 1.02 -5.47 0.63
CA VAL A 54 1.59 -4.45 1.52
C VAL A 54 1.35 -3.08 0.89
N SER A 55 0.45 -2.31 1.47
CA SER A 55 -0.01 -1.05 0.88
C SER A 55 0.68 0.15 1.51
N LEU A 56 1.25 0.98 0.64
CA LEU A 56 2.13 2.10 0.96
C LEU A 56 1.68 3.33 0.18
N ILE A 57 1.35 4.43 0.86
CA ILE A 57 0.93 5.68 0.21
C ILE A 57 2.10 6.65 0.14
N LYS A 58 2.33 7.29 -1.00
CA LYS A 58 3.41 8.28 -1.15
C LYS A 58 3.21 9.46 -0.19
N LEU A 59 4.24 9.76 0.59
CA LEU A 59 4.33 11.01 1.37
C LEU A 59 5.12 12.08 0.60
N PRO A 60 4.99 13.38 0.92
CA PRO A 60 5.76 14.46 0.27
C PRO A 60 7.28 14.28 0.36
N GLY A 61 7.80 13.68 1.44
CA GLY A 61 9.24 13.50 1.62
C GLY A 61 9.91 12.52 0.65
N VAL A 62 11.24 12.59 0.59
CA VAL A 62 12.06 11.84 -0.38
C VAL A 62 11.99 10.35 -0.11
N CYS A 63 11.42 9.60 -1.06
CA CYS A 63 11.27 8.14 -0.98
C CYS A 63 10.54 7.64 0.27
N GLN A 64 9.74 8.50 0.91
CA GLN A 64 8.92 8.15 2.07
C GLN A 64 7.53 7.71 1.65
N TRP A 65 7.02 6.72 2.37
CA TRP A 65 5.70 6.13 2.16
C TRP A 65 5.05 5.82 3.51
N LEU A 66 3.75 6.09 3.63
CA LEU A 66 2.94 5.74 4.79
C LEU A 66 2.42 4.32 4.64
N PHE A 67 2.65 3.47 5.62
CA PHE A 67 2.06 2.15 5.67
C PHE A 67 0.59 2.23 6.07
N VAL A 68 -0.28 1.66 5.23
CA VAL A 68 -1.75 1.73 5.38
C VAL A 68 -2.41 0.36 5.45
N GLY A 69 -1.63 -0.66 5.77
CA GLY A 69 -2.12 -2.00 6.08
C GLY A 69 -1.55 -3.10 5.19
N VAL A 70 -1.74 -4.33 5.69
CA VAL A 70 -1.57 -5.57 4.94
C VAL A 70 -2.94 -6.12 4.63
N TYR A 71 -3.22 -6.31 3.35
CA TYR A 71 -4.49 -6.86 2.88
C TYR A 71 -4.29 -8.27 2.37
N LEU A 72 -5.20 -9.18 2.71
CA LEU A 72 -5.34 -10.46 2.04
C LEU A 72 -5.97 -10.23 0.66
N SER A 73 -5.39 -10.77 -0.40
CA SER A 73 -6.01 -10.79 -1.73
C SER A 73 -6.69 -12.12 -1.98
N LYS A 74 -8.02 -12.11 -2.13
CA LYS A 74 -8.82 -13.31 -2.43
C LYS A 74 -8.96 -13.54 -3.94
N GLY A 75 -8.33 -12.70 -4.75
CA GLY A 75 -8.41 -12.74 -6.21
C GLY A 75 -9.41 -11.74 -6.78
N ILE A 76 -9.72 -11.89 -8.06
CA ILE A 76 -10.61 -10.99 -8.80
C ILE A 76 -12.05 -11.42 -8.57
N SER A 77 -12.87 -10.55 -7.98
CA SER A 77 -14.30 -10.77 -7.76
C SER A 77 -15.13 -10.45 -9.00
N SER A 78 -14.75 -9.42 -9.74
CA SER A 78 -15.44 -8.99 -10.95
C SER A 78 -14.51 -8.20 -11.88
N SER A 79 -14.98 -7.92 -13.09
CA SER A 79 -14.28 -7.05 -14.03
C SER A 79 -15.27 -6.16 -14.75
N SER A 80 -14.82 -4.98 -15.19
CA SER A 80 -15.64 -4.09 -16.01
C SER A 80 -16.09 -4.79 -17.29
N SER A 81 -17.23 -4.38 -17.84
CA SER A 81 -17.78 -4.94 -19.08
C SER A 81 -16.83 -4.80 -20.28
N ASP A 82 -15.99 -3.77 -20.28
CA ASP A 82 -14.96 -3.55 -21.31
C ASP A 82 -13.64 -4.28 -21.03
N GLY A 83 -13.55 -5.03 -19.91
CA GLY A 83 -12.40 -5.84 -19.52
C GLY A 83 -11.16 -5.04 -19.09
N LYS A 84 -11.26 -3.71 -18.97
CA LYS A 84 -10.11 -2.84 -18.67
C LYS A 84 -9.86 -2.65 -17.18
N CYS A 85 -10.83 -2.96 -16.32
CA CYS A 85 -10.71 -2.88 -14.88
C CYS A 85 -11.03 -4.24 -14.26
N HIS A 86 -10.20 -4.67 -13.32
CA HIS A 86 -10.40 -5.83 -12.48
C HIS A 86 -10.63 -5.34 -11.05
N TYR A 87 -11.70 -5.80 -10.43
CA TYR A 87 -12.00 -5.53 -9.03
C TYR A 87 -11.55 -6.73 -8.21
N TYR A 88 -10.61 -6.51 -7.32
CA TYR A 88 -10.15 -7.53 -6.39
C TYR A 88 -11.05 -7.60 -5.16
N ASP A 89 -11.27 -8.80 -4.64
CA ASP A 89 -11.75 -8.97 -3.27
C ASP A 89 -10.53 -8.94 -2.35
N THR A 90 -10.53 -7.96 -1.44
CA THR A 90 -9.47 -7.77 -0.45
C THR A 90 -10.06 -7.72 0.94
N GLU A 91 -9.24 -8.03 1.93
CA GLU A 91 -9.60 -7.90 3.33
C GLU A 91 -8.41 -7.40 4.13
N LEU A 92 -8.58 -6.32 4.90
CA LEU A 92 -7.56 -5.84 5.81
C LEU A 92 -7.28 -6.89 6.90
N THR A 93 -6.01 -7.25 7.08
CA THR A 93 -5.58 -8.22 8.09
C THR A 93 -5.17 -7.53 9.40
N SER A 94 -5.01 -8.30 10.47
CA SER A 94 -4.44 -7.83 11.74
C SER A 94 -2.91 -7.63 11.70
N ILE A 95 -2.24 -8.02 10.61
CA ILE A 95 -0.78 -7.94 10.48
C ILE A 95 -0.36 -6.48 10.44
N GLY A 96 0.36 -6.04 11.48
CA GLY A 96 0.82 -4.66 11.61
C GLY A 96 -0.31 -3.66 11.82
N GLU A 97 -1.48 -4.08 12.32
CA GLU A 97 -2.63 -3.19 12.57
C GLU A 97 -2.25 -1.95 13.39
N SER A 98 -1.45 -2.14 14.45
CA SER A 98 -0.97 -1.05 15.31
C SER A 98 0.01 -0.09 14.63
N LEU A 99 0.46 -0.39 13.41
CA LEU A 99 1.39 0.40 12.61
C LEU A 99 0.69 1.16 11.48
N ILE A 100 -0.59 0.87 11.21
CA ILE A 100 -1.38 1.54 10.17
C ILE A 100 -1.43 3.04 10.46
N GLY A 101 -1.07 3.85 9.47
CA GLY A 101 -0.99 5.30 9.60
C GLY A 101 0.17 5.81 10.47
N ARG A 102 1.00 4.92 11.05
CA ARG A 102 2.12 5.29 11.95
C ARG A 102 3.48 4.95 11.37
N LEU A 103 3.59 3.81 10.69
CA LEU A 103 4.86 3.37 10.12
C LEU A 103 5.14 4.14 8.84
N VAL A 104 6.23 4.91 8.86
CA VAL A 104 6.81 5.52 7.66
C VAL A 104 7.92 4.63 7.14
N VAL A 105 7.82 4.29 5.86
CA VAL A 105 8.75 3.43 5.15
C VAL A 105 9.61 4.26 4.20
N HIS A 106 10.92 4.07 4.26
CA HIS A 106 11.83 4.53 3.23
C HIS A 106 11.95 3.45 2.15
N PHE A 107 11.56 3.78 0.92
CA PHE A 107 11.70 2.92 -0.24
C PHE A 107 11.93 3.73 -1.52
N LYS A 108 13.10 3.55 -2.14
CA LYS A 108 13.41 4.18 -3.43
C LYS A 108 12.81 3.38 -4.58
N ARG A 109 11.69 3.86 -5.14
CA ARG A 109 11.05 3.26 -6.30
C ARG A 109 11.98 3.32 -7.51
N THR A 110 12.25 2.17 -8.14
CA THR A 110 12.99 2.07 -9.39
C THR A 110 12.02 2.20 -10.58
N GLY A 111 12.09 3.32 -11.29
CA GLY A 111 11.22 3.59 -12.45
C GLY A 111 9.76 3.86 -12.09
N ARG A 112 8.84 3.44 -12.95
CA ARG A 112 7.39 3.68 -12.83
C ARG A 112 6.61 2.51 -12.20
N ASN A 113 7.30 1.50 -11.66
CA ASN A 113 6.63 0.32 -11.12
C ASN A 113 5.98 0.63 -9.76
N SER A 114 4.66 0.77 -9.73
CA SER A 114 3.88 0.92 -8.49
C SER A 114 3.50 -0.40 -7.81
N TYR A 115 3.81 -1.54 -8.44
CA TYR A 115 3.44 -2.86 -7.93
C TYR A 115 4.69 -3.76 -7.82
N PRO A 116 5.66 -3.42 -6.95
CA PRO A 116 6.84 -4.25 -6.71
C PRO A 116 6.43 -5.61 -6.12
N THR A 117 7.28 -6.63 -6.29
CA THR A 117 7.11 -7.91 -5.60
C THR A 117 7.65 -7.81 -4.17
N GLY A 118 7.29 -8.75 -3.29
CA GLY A 118 7.85 -8.79 -1.94
C GLY A 118 9.37 -8.97 -1.93
N GLU A 119 9.94 -9.73 -2.87
CA GLU A 119 11.40 -9.85 -3.03
C GLU A 119 12.03 -8.51 -3.46
N THR A 120 11.25 -7.66 -4.13
CA THR A 120 11.68 -6.30 -4.45
C THR A 120 11.68 -5.39 -3.23
N LEU A 121 10.74 -5.57 -2.32
CA LEU A 121 10.66 -4.82 -1.08
C LEU A 121 11.68 -5.32 -0.04
N SER A 122 11.92 -6.63 0.02
CA SER A 122 12.84 -7.23 0.99
C SER A 122 14.24 -6.63 0.90
N GLY A 123 14.78 -6.24 2.05
CA GLY A 123 16.06 -5.55 2.19
C GLY A 123 16.11 -4.11 1.66
N ARG A 124 15.07 -3.62 0.97
CA ARG A 124 15.04 -2.28 0.34
C ARG A 124 14.00 -1.35 0.95
N ALA A 125 12.84 -1.88 1.34
CA ALA A 125 11.82 -1.17 2.09
C ALA A 125 12.20 -1.21 3.57
N THR A 126 12.66 -0.07 4.08
CA THR A 126 13.20 0.03 5.44
C THR A 126 12.35 0.96 6.29
N ILE A 127 12.29 0.68 7.59
CA ILE A 127 11.65 1.57 8.55
C ILE A 127 12.37 2.92 8.54
N HIS A 128 11.64 3.98 8.22
CA HIS A 128 12.11 5.35 8.35
C HIS A 128 11.84 5.89 9.75
N SER A 129 10.58 5.76 10.20
CA SER A 129 10.14 6.13 11.55
C SER A 129 8.84 5.42 11.88
N ILE A 130 8.50 5.38 13.17
CA ILE A 130 7.18 4.96 13.67
C ILE A 130 6.66 6.13 14.49
N LEU A 131 5.53 6.71 14.06
CA LEU A 131 4.92 7.84 14.73
C LEU A 131 4.25 7.40 16.05
N PRO A 132 4.23 8.27 17.08
CA PRO A 132 3.55 7.96 18.33
C PRO A 132 2.05 7.71 18.12
N GLU A 133 1.40 8.51 17.28
CA GLU A 133 -0.01 8.40 16.89
C GLU A 133 -0.14 8.28 15.36
N PRO A 134 -1.25 7.71 14.85
CA PRO A 134 -1.52 7.71 13.41
C PRO A 134 -1.52 9.14 12.86
N MET A 135 -0.93 9.32 11.69
CA MET A 135 -0.93 10.61 11.00
C MET A 135 -2.38 11.06 10.79
N ALA A 136 -2.66 12.32 11.10
CA ALA A 136 -3.98 12.93 10.93
C ALA A 136 -4.08 13.63 9.57
N PHE A 137 -5.30 13.84 9.08
CA PHE A 137 -5.52 14.59 7.84
C PHE A 137 -4.90 15.99 7.88
N GLN A 138 -4.93 16.64 9.05
CA GLN A 138 -4.39 17.99 9.24
C GLN A 138 -2.86 18.04 9.07
N ASP A 139 -2.16 16.94 9.34
CA ASP A 139 -0.71 16.85 9.14
C ASP A 139 -0.33 16.95 7.65
N PHE A 140 -1.32 16.87 6.74
CA PHE A 140 -1.12 16.92 5.30
C PHE A 140 -1.54 18.24 4.65
N SER A 141 -2.47 18.99 5.25
CA SER A 141 -2.98 20.24 4.68
C SER A 141 -1.92 21.35 4.59
N ASP A 142 -0.79 21.18 5.28
CA ASP A 142 0.35 22.11 5.28
C ASP A 142 1.40 21.82 4.19
N PHE A 143 1.14 20.89 3.26
CA PHE A 143 2.06 20.49 2.18
C PHE A 143 1.63 20.95 0.78
#